data_AF-C4YPG3-F1
#
_entry.id   AF-C4YPG3-F1
#
_cell.length_a   1.000
_cell.length_b   1.000
_cell.length_c   1.000
_cell.angle_alpha   90.00
_cell.angle_beta   90.00
_cell.angle_gamma   90.00
#
_symmetry.space_group_name_H-M   'P 1'
#
loop_
_entity.id
_entity.type
_entity.pdbx_description
1 polymer ?
#
loop_
_entity_poly.entity_id
_entity_poly.type
_entity_poly.pdbx_seq_one_letter_code
_entity_poly.pdbx_strand_id
1 'polypeptide(L)'
;MSEDSSPPPPLPARKSLDSILIETEISKKLPDLPSAANANQRISFDLNDSVSQISAVRQWEIYTSLQLNETSDIFVNNAIGQNTIRTKLNELKDDHTKFWIDMNDYSSSILLPKRINKLEEEILTGIPSNIRYLVYLKTLLVRQKLNSRETFSSLLTKSRQLRDEYIESLAVDSRVREILIVFNYYVNEITNSKFEIESDENSELMQLPISRFIINVCILLGTFPEASQEDVLYLLLKFNKLYTCLNKDEFFYKVSRSLEEGLADIFKHISVQGINLNSLFRSILVQLFSSELLDEEVCLRVLDFVVFEGFDFVLRSILYLFRKNLEKIQELDGDALLQFLNSPEFCQVEFDFKEVLAEEPSLIQYENEFYLINANSMSNNSNELTNLKEVNDELVVKINDLKRKIDSLQATHSEISDQSEQYTKDLSEAEIENQKLLKRQAELQEKYQNLTMAENLSNTIKANQEFSQRNFELESQIKNLQNSIEEKNAKLAKVQQS
;
A
#
# COMPACT_ATOMS: atom_id res chain seq x y z
N MET A 1 78.58 26.82 11.90
CA MET A 1 77.38 26.09 12.37
C MET A 1 76.48 25.92 11.17
N SER A 2 76.66 24.79 10.50
CA SER A 2 75.93 24.39 9.29
C SER A 2 76.05 22.87 9.25
N GLU A 3 75.10 22.17 9.87
CA GLU A 3 75.00 20.71 9.78
C GLU A 3 74.17 20.39 8.55
N ASP A 4 74.86 20.03 7.47
CA ASP A 4 74.28 19.59 6.21
C ASP A 4 73.80 18.13 6.32
N SER A 5 72.59 17.95 5.79
CA SER A 5 71.85 16.70 5.63
C SER A 5 72.63 15.66 4.83
N SER A 6 72.82 14.47 5.42
CA SER A 6 73.26 13.26 4.70
C SER A 6 72.04 12.39 4.33
N PRO A 7 71.93 11.91 3.09
CA PRO A 7 70.79 11.09 2.64
C PRO A 7 70.83 9.67 3.24
N PRO A 8 69.66 9.02 3.41
CA PRO A 8 69.57 7.69 3.99
C PRO A 8 70.21 6.61 3.08
N PRO A 9 70.70 5.51 3.66
CA PRO A 9 71.41 4.46 2.92
C PRO A 9 70.47 3.70 1.96
N PRO A 10 71.01 3.16 0.85
CA PRO A 10 70.21 2.47 -0.16
C PRO A 10 69.70 1.12 0.36
N LEU A 11 68.47 0.79 -0.01
CA LEU A 11 67.86 -0.50 0.30
C LEU A 11 68.61 -1.66 -0.37
N PRO A 12 68.70 -2.84 0.28
CA PRO A 12 69.39 -3.99 -0.27
C PRO A 12 68.69 -4.52 -1.53
N ALA A 13 69.48 -5.02 -2.48
CA ALA A 13 69.00 -5.57 -3.74
C ALA A 13 68.06 -6.76 -3.51
N ARG A 14 66.86 -6.72 -4.12
CA ARG A 14 65.95 -7.86 -4.17
C ARG A 14 66.62 -8.99 -4.94
N LYS A 15 66.87 -10.12 -4.28
CA LYS A 15 67.23 -11.37 -4.95
C LYS A 15 66.07 -11.77 -5.87
N SER A 16 66.38 -12.04 -7.14
CA SER A 16 65.48 -12.71 -8.08
C SER A 16 65.09 -14.07 -7.50
N LEU A 17 63.81 -14.25 -7.20
CA LEU A 17 63.23 -15.56 -6.87
C LEU A 17 63.06 -16.36 -8.16
N ASP A 18 64.18 -16.83 -8.71
CA ASP A 18 64.16 -18.08 -9.45
C ASP A 18 64.66 -19.17 -8.51
N SER A 19 63.89 -20.25 -8.43
CA SER A 19 64.19 -21.52 -7.76
C SER A 19 64.33 -21.50 -6.22
N ILE A 20 63.18 -21.53 -5.54
CA ILE A 20 63.02 -22.31 -4.30
C ILE A 20 61.81 -23.22 -4.50
N LEU A 21 62.08 -24.52 -4.62
CA LEU A 21 61.10 -25.60 -4.55
C LEU A 21 60.53 -25.65 -3.13
N ILE A 22 59.29 -25.20 -2.96
CA ILE A 22 58.47 -25.47 -1.78
C ILE A 22 57.21 -26.14 -2.30
N GLU A 23 57.07 -27.43 -2.00
CA GLU A 23 55.83 -28.19 -2.17
C GLU A 23 54.71 -27.43 -1.46
N THR A 24 53.86 -26.77 -2.25
CA THR A 24 52.65 -26.13 -1.77
C THR A 24 51.47 -26.80 -2.45
N GLU A 25 50.55 -27.21 -1.59
CA GLU A 25 49.26 -27.82 -1.86
C GLU A 25 48.59 -27.29 -3.12
N ILE A 26 48.13 -28.25 -3.93
CA ILE A 26 47.16 -28.18 -5.02
C ILE A 26 46.43 -26.82 -5.01
N SER A 27 46.93 -25.88 -5.81
CA SER A 27 46.20 -24.68 -6.18
C SER A 27 44.87 -25.15 -6.76
N LYS A 28 43.78 -24.99 -6.00
CA LYS A 28 42.42 -25.07 -6.57
C LYS A 28 42.34 -23.97 -7.61
N LYS A 29 42.61 -24.34 -8.86
CA LYS A 29 42.29 -23.55 -10.04
C LYS A 29 40.82 -23.16 -9.85
N LEU A 30 40.56 -21.87 -9.75
CA LEU A 30 39.19 -21.36 -9.91
C LEU A 30 38.61 -22.03 -11.16
N PRO A 31 37.33 -22.44 -11.17
CA PRO A 31 36.75 -23.03 -12.36
C PRO A 31 37.01 -22.09 -13.53
N ASP A 32 37.59 -22.61 -14.60
CA ASP A 32 37.74 -21.82 -15.83
C ASP A 32 36.33 -21.32 -16.18
N LEU A 33 36.16 -19.99 -16.26
CA LEU A 33 34.96 -19.40 -16.87
C LEU A 33 34.74 -20.12 -18.21
N PRO A 34 33.51 -20.49 -18.57
CA PRO A 34 33.26 -21.16 -19.84
C PRO A 34 33.96 -20.35 -20.93
N SER A 35 34.85 -21.04 -21.67
CA SER A 35 35.61 -20.45 -22.76
C SER A 35 34.63 -19.63 -23.60
N ALA A 36 34.97 -18.36 -23.85
CA ALA A 36 34.20 -17.48 -24.72
C ALA A 36 34.02 -18.18 -26.07
N ALA A 37 32.96 -18.97 -26.19
CA ALA A 37 32.64 -19.70 -27.38
C ALA A 37 32.31 -18.65 -28.43
N ASN A 38 33.20 -18.56 -29.43
CA ASN A 38 33.00 -17.84 -30.69
C ASN A 38 32.73 -16.33 -30.55
N ALA A 39 33.78 -15.53 -30.76
CA ALA A 39 33.64 -14.10 -31.09
C ALA A 39 32.74 -13.84 -32.33
N ASN A 40 32.37 -14.88 -33.09
CA ASN A 40 31.45 -14.85 -34.24
C ASN A 40 29.98 -15.20 -33.89
N GLN A 41 29.64 -15.46 -32.63
CA GLN A 41 28.27 -15.69 -32.14
C GLN A 41 28.00 -14.83 -30.89
N ARG A 42 28.38 -13.55 -30.93
CA ARG A 42 27.85 -12.63 -29.93
C ARG A 42 26.36 -12.51 -30.15
N ILE A 43 25.60 -12.90 -29.14
CA ILE A 43 24.17 -12.65 -29.11
C ILE A 43 24.04 -11.18 -28.80
N SER A 44 23.62 -10.46 -29.82
CA SER A 44 23.36 -9.03 -29.78
C SER A 44 22.03 -8.83 -30.48
N PHE A 45 21.22 -7.92 -29.96
CA PHE A 45 20.05 -7.45 -30.66
C PHE A 45 20.35 -6.12 -31.36
N ASP A 46 19.66 -5.86 -32.46
CA ASP A 46 19.62 -4.56 -33.14
C ASP A 46 18.35 -3.79 -32.72
N LEU A 47 18.32 -2.49 -33.00
CA LEU A 47 17.17 -1.60 -32.73
C LEU A 47 15.88 -2.05 -33.41
N ASN A 48 15.99 -2.79 -34.52
CA ASN A 48 14.87 -3.24 -35.33
C ASN A 48 14.43 -4.69 -35.00
N ASP A 49 15.09 -5.34 -34.04
CA ASP A 49 14.66 -6.67 -33.59
C ASP A 49 13.36 -6.55 -32.81
N SER A 50 12.54 -7.61 -32.84
CA SER A 50 11.30 -7.69 -32.07
C SER A 50 11.56 -7.48 -30.59
N VAL A 51 10.61 -6.87 -29.88
CA VAL A 51 10.73 -6.62 -28.42
C VAL A 51 11.03 -7.92 -27.66
N SER A 52 10.42 -9.04 -28.05
CA SER A 52 10.66 -10.34 -27.41
C SER A 52 12.11 -10.82 -27.55
N GLN A 53 12.75 -10.59 -28.68
CA GLN A 53 14.16 -10.91 -28.88
C GLN A 53 15.06 -10.02 -28.02
N ILE A 54 14.79 -8.72 -28.02
CA ILE A 54 15.52 -7.75 -27.19
C ILE A 54 15.41 -8.14 -25.71
N SER A 55 14.19 -8.35 -25.23
CA SER A 55 13.89 -8.69 -23.84
C SER A 55 14.51 -10.03 -23.43
N ALA A 56 14.37 -11.08 -24.25
CA ALA A 56 14.95 -12.40 -23.95
C ALA A 56 16.49 -12.37 -23.86
N VAL A 57 17.15 -11.64 -24.77
CA VAL A 57 18.61 -11.48 -24.74
C VAL A 57 19.06 -10.70 -23.50
N ARG A 58 18.43 -9.56 -23.22
CA ARG A 58 18.72 -8.76 -22.02
C ARG A 58 18.54 -9.55 -20.75
N GLN A 59 17.44 -10.29 -20.65
CA GLN A 59 17.11 -11.05 -19.47
C GLN A 59 18.13 -12.18 -19.24
N TRP A 60 18.59 -12.83 -20.30
CA TRP A 60 19.69 -13.78 -20.22
C TRP A 60 20.99 -13.13 -19.74
N GLU A 61 21.37 -11.97 -20.28
CA GLU A 61 22.56 -11.23 -19.83
C GLU A 61 22.46 -10.89 -18.35
N ILE A 62 21.31 -10.38 -17.91
CA ILE A 62 20.98 -10.11 -16.52
C ILE A 62 21.18 -11.36 -15.65
N TYR A 63 20.63 -12.52 -16.04
CA TYR A 63 20.79 -13.79 -15.30
C TYR A 63 22.22 -14.29 -15.23
N THR A 64 23.03 -14.02 -16.25
CA THR A 64 24.46 -14.36 -16.25
C THR A 64 25.32 -13.36 -15.46
N SER A 65 24.79 -12.19 -15.12
CA SER A 65 25.50 -11.16 -14.36
C SER A 65 25.84 -11.63 -12.94
N LEU A 66 26.94 -11.10 -12.40
CA LEU A 66 27.37 -11.39 -11.03
C LEU A 66 26.42 -10.77 -9.99
N GLN A 67 25.74 -9.67 -10.33
CA GLN A 67 24.85 -8.93 -9.44
C GLN A 67 23.64 -9.77 -9.01
N LEU A 68 23.17 -10.66 -9.87
CA LEU A 68 22.07 -11.58 -9.55
C LEU A 68 22.48 -12.83 -8.77
N ASN A 69 23.77 -13.02 -8.46
CA ASN A 69 24.22 -14.14 -7.64
C ASN A 69 24.27 -13.73 -6.16
N GLU A 70 23.79 -14.61 -5.26
CA GLU A 70 23.96 -14.46 -3.82
C GLU A 70 25.42 -14.70 -3.45
N THR A 71 25.97 -13.76 -2.68
CA THR A 71 27.36 -13.75 -2.25
C THR A 71 27.50 -13.91 -0.74
N SER A 72 26.40 -14.10 -0.01
CA SER A 72 26.43 -14.29 1.44
C SER A 72 27.09 -15.62 1.82
N ASP A 73 27.74 -15.67 2.98
CA ASP A 73 28.47 -16.86 3.49
C ASP A 73 27.57 -18.08 3.75
N ILE A 74 26.25 -17.91 3.82
CA ILE A 74 25.30 -19.00 3.99
C ILE A 74 25.08 -19.81 2.71
N PHE A 75 25.47 -19.29 1.54
CA PHE A 75 25.31 -19.97 0.25
C PHE A 75 26.65 -20.43 -0.30
N VAL A 76 26.63 -21.58 -0.97
CA VAL A 76 27.73 -22.12 -1.76
C VAL A 76 27.30 -22.29 -3.21
N ASN A 77 28.26 -22.15 -4.13
CA ASN A 77 28.02 -22.38 -5.55
C ASN A 77 27.82 -23.89 -5.80
N ASN A 78 26.64 -24.24 -6.28
CA ASN A 78 26.17 -25.59 -6.55
C ASN A 78 26.16 -25.87 -8.07
N ALA A 79 27.35 -25.93 -8.66
CA ALA A 79 27.50 -26.34 -10.06
C ALA A 79 26.93 -27.75 -10.34
N ILE A 80 26.83 -28.61 -9.32
CA ILE A 80 26.31 -29.98 -9.42
C ILE A 80 24.77 -30.01 -9.44
N GLY A 81 24.09 -29.04 -8.83
CA GLY A 81 22.62 -28.94 -8.80
C GLY A 81 22.00 -28.83 -10.20
N GLN A 82 22.75 -28.27 -11.15
CA GLN A 82 22.39 -28.19 -12.56
C GLN A 82 22.26 -29.57 -13.21
N ASN A 83 23.15 -30.50 -12.85
CA ASN A 83 23.04 -31.89 -13.31
C ASN A 83 21.85 -32.60 -12.67
N THR A 84 21.53 -32.32 -11.41
CA THR A 84 20.34 -32.87 -10.74
C THR A 84 19.04 -32.37 -11.38
N ILE A 85 18.96 -31.09 -11.72
CA ILE A 85 17.81 -30.52 -12.46
C ILE A 85 17.69 -31.20 -13.84
N ARG A 86 18.81 -31.35 -14.56
CA ARG A 86 18.85 -32.05 -15.84
C ARG A 86 18.40 -33.51 -15.74
N THR A 87 18.82 -34.23 -14.70
CA THR A 87 18.41 -35.63 -14.47
C THR A 87 16.91 -35.72 -14.19
N LYS A 88 16.37 -34.90 -13.28
CA LYS A 88 14.93 -34.83 -12.99
C LYS A 88 14.09 -34.50 -14.23
N LEU A 89 14.54 -33.55 -15.04
CA LEU A 89 13.88 -33.21 -16.31
C LEU A 89 13.91 -34.38 -17.31
N ASN A 90 15.04 -35.08 -17.42
CA ASN A 90 15.19 -36.21 -18.35
C ASN A 90 14.39 -37.46 -17.94
N GLU A 91 13.96 -37.57 -16.69
CA GLU A 91 13.11 -38.66 -16.19
C GLU A 91 11.63 -38.46 -16.59
N LEU A 92 11.21 -37.23 -16.85
CA LEU A 92 9.81 -36.83 -17.13
C LEU A 92 9.48 -36.77 -18.63
N LYS A 93 10.09 -37.62 -19.47
CA LYS A 93 9.94 -37.59 -20.93
C LYS A 93 8.50 -37.84 -21.38
N ASP A 94 7.80 -36.75 -21.67
CA ASP A 94 6.50 -36.70 -22.33
C ASP A 94 6.63 -35.75 -23.54
N ASP A 95 5.75 -35.88 -24.53
CA ASP A 95 5.79 -35.04 -25.74
C ASP A 95 5.58 -33.56 -25.40
N HIS A 96 4.80 -33.25 -24.36
CA HIS A 96 4.57 -31.89 -23.85
C HIS A 96 5.74 -31.30 -23.04
N THR A 97 6.68 -32.12 -22.55
CA THR A 97 7.83 -31.66 -21.75
C THR A 97 9.13 -31.62 -22.57
N LYS A 98 9.12 -32.23 -23.76
CA LYS A 98 10.29 -32.40 -24.62
C LYS A 98 10.98 -31.09 -24.98
N PHE A 99 10.24 -30.03 -25.32
CA PHE A 99 10.83 -28.73 -25.64
C PHE A 99 11.63 -28.15 -24.46
N TRP A 100 11.03 -28.16 -23.26
CA TRP A 100 11.64 -27.65 -22.03
C TRP A 100 12.86 -28.48 -21.57
N ILE A 101 12.82 -29.78 -21.84
CA ILE A 101 13.94 -30.70 -21.61
C ILE A 101 15.08 -30.41 -22.60
N ASP A 102 14.78 -30.27 -23.91
CA ASP A 102 15.76 -30.04 -24.98
C ASP A 102 16.44 -28.67 -24.88
N MET A 103 15.81 -27.71 -24.21
CA MET A 103 16.42 -26.44 -23.81
C MET A 103 17.60 -26.60 -22.83
N ASN A 104 18.04 -27.83 -22.46
CA ASN A 104 19.04 -28.11 -21.42
C ASN A 104 20.48 -27.75 -21.72
N ASP A 105 20.79 -27.40 -22.96
CA ASP A 105 22.12 -26.92 -23.25
C ASP A 105 22.14 -25.44 -22.91
N TYR A 106 22.69 -25.10 -21.73
CA TYR A 106 23.03 -23.75 -21.23
C TYR A 106 23.77 -22.84 -22.24
N SER A 107 23.99 -23.35 -23.45
CA SER A 107 24.14 -22.57 -24.66
C SER A 107 23.07 -21.49 -24.77
N SER A 108 23.54 -20.33 -25.15
CA SER A 108 22.72 -19.18 -25.52
C SER A 108 22.06 -19.36 -26.90
N SER A 109 22.05 -20.59 -27.44
CA SER A 109 21.53 -20.92 -28.77
C SER A 109 20.02 -20.78 -28.90
N ILE A 110 19.28 -20.68 -27.79
CA ILE A 110 17.84 -20.39 -27.81
C ILE A 110 17.53 -18.94 -28.15
N LEU A 111 18.48 -18.03 -27.90
CA LEU A 111 18.35 -16.60 -28.16
C LEU A 111 18.60 -16.23 -29.63
N LEU A 112 18.68 -17.23 -30.52
CA LEU A 112 18.70 -16.99 -31.96
C LEU A 112 17.29 -16.60 -32.43
N PRO A 113 17.13 -15.62 -33.35
CA PRO A 113 15.83 -15.07 -33.74
C PRO A 113 14.76 -16.13 -34.06
N LYS A 114 15.12 -17.15 -34.86
CA LYS A 114 14.19 -18.23 -35.26
C LYS A 114 13.75 -19.15 -34.11
N ARG A 115 14.45 -19.13 -32.98
CA ARG A 115 14.17 -19.97 -31.81
C ARG A 115 13.43 -19.20 -30.72
N ILE A 116 13.50 -17.87 -30.72
CA ILE A 116 12.73 -17.00 -29.81
C ILE A 116 11.24 -17.09 -30.13
N ASN A 117 10.83 -16.97 -31.41
CA ASN A 117 9.42 -17.13 -31.77
C ASN A 117 8.87 -18.50 -31.36
N LYS A 118 9.69 -19.55 -31.50
CA LYS A 118 9.32 -20.89 -31.04
C LYS A 118 9.22 -20.95 -29.50
N LEU A 119 10.13 -20.30 -28.79
CA LEU A 119 10.06 -20.19 -27.33
C LEU A 119 8.78 -19.49 -26.90
N GLU A 120 8.40 -18.38 -27.53
CA GLU A 120 7.14 -17.69 -27.26
C GLU A 120 5.93 -18.56 -27.54
N GLU A 121 5.90 -19.28 -28.67
CA GLU A 121 4.82 -20.22 -28.97
C GLU A 121 4.68 -21.30 -27.89
N GLU A 122 5.80 -21.86 -27.43
CA GLU A 122 5.80 -22.88 -26.37
C GLU A 122 5.42 -22.27 -25.01
N ILE A 123 5.86 -21.03 -24.71
CA ILE A 123 5.35 -20.29 -23.56
C ILE A 123 3.85 -20.11 -23.74
N LEU A 124 3.32 -19.66 -24.88
CA LEU A 124 1.89 -19.47 -25.15
C LEU A 124 1.06 -20.75 -24.99
N THR A 125 1.63 -21.93 -25.24
CA THR A 125 0.95 -23.21 -24.96
C THR A 125 0.86 -23.56 -23.48
N GLY A 126 1.73 -22.98 -22.65
CA GLY A 126 1.76 -23.21 -21.20
C GLY A 126 2.90 -24.11 -20.77
N ILE A 127 3.63 -23.70 -19.73
CA ILE A 127 4.60 -24.57 -19.07
C ILE A 127 3.84 -25.54 -18.16
N PRO A 128 4.01 -26.87 -18.28
CA PRO A 128 3.33 -27.82 -17.40
C PRO A 128 3.69 -27.61 -15.92
N SER A 129 2.68 -27.60 -15.05
CA SER A 129 2.83 -27.23 -13.63
C SER A 129 3.82 -28.09 -12.84
N ASN A 130 3.98 -29.35 -13.22
CA ASN A 130 4.93 -30.28 -12.60
C ASN A 130 6.39 -29.93 -12.92
N ILE A 131 6.69 -29.35 -14.08
CA ILE A 131 8.06 -28.99 -14.47
C ILE A 131 8.38 -27.50 -14.33
N ARG A 132 7.36 -26.64 -14.14
CA ARG A 132 7.52 -25.18 -14.12
C ARG A 132 8.61 -24.72 -13.14
N TYR A 133 8.66 -25.27 -11.94
CA TYR A 133 9.70 -24.93 -10.96
C TYR A 133 11.12 -25.29 -11.43
N LEU A 134 11.29 -26.42 -12.12
CA LEU A 134 12.58 -26.84 -12.69
C LEU A 134 13.00 -25.93 -13.85
N VAL A 135 12.04 -25.53 -14.69
CA VAL A 135 12.27 -24.58 -15.78
C VAL A 135 12.71 -23.24 -15.21
N TYR A 136 12.10 -22.75 -14.13
CA TYR A 136 12.48 -21.49 -13.49
C TYR A 136 13.86 -21.55 -12.86
N LEU A 137 14.15 -22.57 -12.04
CA LEU A 137 15.46 -22.75 -11.40
C LEU A 137 16.59 -22.74 -12.43
N LYS A 138 16.34 -23.35 -13.58
CA LYS A 138 17.28 -23.42 -14.69
C LYS A 138 17.42 -22.08 -15.42
N THR A 139 16.31 -21.47 -15.83
CA THR A 139 16.30 -20.25 -16.64
C THR A 139 16.89 -19.06 -15.87
N LEU A 140 16.53 -18.93 -14.59
CA LEU A 140 17.08 -17.92 -13.68
C LEU A 140 18.55 -18.19 -13.26
N LEU A 141 19.15 -19.26 -13.77
CA LEU A 141 20.49 -19.73 -13.45
C LEU A 141 20.72 -19.78 -11.93
N VAL A 142 19.80 -20.43 -11.20
CA VAL A 142 19.94 -20.64 -9.75
C VAL A 142 21.11 -21.57 -9.50
N ARG A 143 22.25 -20.97 -9.15
CA ARG A 143 23.50 -21.67 -8.85
C ARG A 143 23.75 -21.83 -7.35
N GLN A 144 22.91 -21.27 -6.50
CA GLN A 144 23.17 -21.25 -5.06
C GLN A 144 22.53 -22.46 -4.40
N LYS A 145 23.17 -22.94 -3.35
CA LYS A 145 22.60 -23.88 -2.39
C LYS A 145 23.05 -23.46 -1.01
N LEU A 146 22.22 -23.70 0.00
CA LEU A 146 22.66 -23.57 1.39
C LEU A 146 23.93 -24.36 1.64
N ASN A 147 24.86 -23.76 2.39
CA ASN A 147 26.09 -24.42 2.78
C ASN A 147 25.78 -25.65 3.65
N SER A 148 26.73 -26.59 3.79
CA SER A 148 26.48 -27.82 4.56
C SER A 148 26.27 -27.62 6.06
N ARG A 149 26.41 -26.38 6.56
CA ARG A 149 26.25 -26.03 7.99
C ARG A 149 24.86 -25.50 8.29
N GLU A 150 24.14 -25.00 7.29
CA GLU A 150 22.79 -24.46 7.40
C GLU A 150 21.80 -25.32 6.61
N THR A 151 20.62 -25.49 7.16
CA THR A 151 19.48 -26.15 6.51
C THR A 151 18.29 -25.22 6.56
N PHE A 152 17.30 -25.40 5.70
CA PHE A 152 16.09 -24.58 5.78
C PHE A 152 15.44 -24.62 7.16
N SER A 153 15.40 -25.80 7.80
CA SER A 153 14.85 -25.96 9.16
C SER A 153 15.67 -25.26 10.24
N SER A 154 17.01 -25.21 10.13
CA SER A 154 17.85 -24.44 11.06
C SER A 154 17.62 -22.94 10.92
N LEU A 155 17.50 -22.45 9.68
CA LEU A 155 17.17 -21.04 9.41
C LEU A 155 15.77 -20.69 9.91
N LEU A 156 14.77 -21.55 9.68
CA LEU A 156 13.41 -21.35 10.17
C LEU A 156 13.33 -21.29 11.70
N THR A 157 14.15 -22.08 12.39
CA THR A 157 14.21 -22.05 13.85
C THR A 157 14.81 -20.75 14.36
N LYS A 158 15.85 -20.22 13.69
CA LYS A 158 16.48 -18.94 14.03
C LYS A 158 15.53 -17.77 13.74
N SER A 159 14.89 -17.76 12.58
CA SER A 159 14.00 -16.68 12.15
C SER A 159 12.76 -16.54 13.03
N ARG A 160 12.20 -17.66 13.55
CA ARG A 160 11.06 -17.63 14.49
C ARG A 160 11.37 -16.96 15.83
N GLN A 161 12.65 -16.82 16.20
CA GLN A 161 13.03 -16.12 17.43
C GLN A 161 12.82 -14.61 17.33
N LEU A 162 12.78 -14.07 16.10
CA LEU A 162 12.66 -12.64 15.82
C LEU A 162 11.21 -12.16 15.62
N ARG A 163 10.22 -13.05 15.74
CA ARG A 163 8.75 -12.82 15.60
C ARG A 163 8.35 -11.57 14.80
N ASP A 164 7.91 -11.79 13.57
CA ASP A 164 7.36 -10.73 12.72
C ASP A 164 5.82 -10.79 12.70
N GLU A 165 5.18 -9.89 13.44
CA GLU A 165 3.71 -9.81 13.55
C GLU A 165 3.03 -9.55 12.20
N TYR A 166 3.70 -8.84 11.27
CA TYR A 166 3.15 -8.57 9.95
C TYR A 166 3.02 -9.85 9.13
N ILE A 167 4.09 -10.65 9.05
CA ILE A 167 4.08 -11.92 8.31
C ILE A 167 3.15 -12.95 8.97
N GLU A 168 3.09 -12.95 10.31
CA GLU A 168 2.19 -13.83 11.06
C GLU A 168 0.71 -13.49 10.80
N SER A 169 0.38 -12.22 10.57
CA SER A 169 -0.99 -11.77 10.25
C SER A 169 -1.46 -12.10 8.82
N LEU A 170 -0.55 -12.48 7.92
CA LEU A 170 -0.90 -12.79 6.52
C LEU A 170 -1.78 -14.05 6.42
N ALA A 171 -2.86 -13.91 5.65
CA ALA A 171 -3.79 -14.99 5.30
C ALA A 171 -3.22 -15.91 4.20
N VAL A 172 -2.10 -16.57 4.51
CA VAL A 172 -1.40 -17.49 3.59
C VAL A 172 -1.19 -18.87 4.21
N ASP A 173 -0.93 -19.87 3.37
CA ASP A 173 -0.63 -21.23 3.79
C ASP A 173 0.59 -21.31 4.70
N SER A 174 0.60 -22.29 5.61
CA SER A 174 1.72 -22.49 6.56
C SER A 174 3.07 -22.62 5.85
N ARG A 175 3.10 -23.32 4.70
CA ARG A 175 4.32 -23.50 3.91
C ARG A 175 4.86 -22.17 3.36
N VAL A 176 3.99 -21.33 2.80
CA VAL A 176 4.32 -20.02 2.24
C VAL A 176 4.78 -19.08 3.36
N ARG A 177 4.06 -19.08 4.50
CA ARG A 177 4.42 -18.31 5.69
C ARG A 177 5.83 -18.63 6.18
N GLU A 178 6.18 -19.92 6.29
CA GLU A 178 7.52 -20.34 6.71
C GLU A 178 8.63 -19.84 5.76
N ILE A 179 8.39 -19.87 4.45
CA ILE A 179 9.34 -19.36 3.45
C ILE A 179 9.52 -17.85 3.60
N LEU A 180 8.43 -17.10 3.75
CA LEU A 180 8.47 -15.64 3.95
C LEU A 180 9.23 -15.25 5.23
N ILE A 181 9.01 -15.97 6.33
CA ILE A 181 9.73 -15.74 7.59
C ILE A 181 11.24 -15.95 7.40
N VAL A 182 11.66 -17.03 6.73
CA VAL A 182 13.08 -17.30 6.46
C VAL A 182 13.68 -16.27 5.51
N PHE A 183 12.93 -15.86 4.48
CA PHE A 183 13.33 -14.82 3.55
C PHE A 183 13.54 -13.48 4.26
N ASN A 184 12.59 -13.05 5.09
CA ASN A 184 12.69 -11.82 5.87
C ASN A 184 13.95 -11.79 6.74
N TYR A 185 14.18 -12.89 7.45
CA TYR A 185 15.37 -13.06 8.27
C TYR A 185 16.65 -12.91 7.45
N TYR A 186 16.70 -13.51 6.25
CA TYR A 186 17.84 -13.36 5.35
C TYR A 186 18.05 -11.91 4.92
N VAL A 187 17.01 -11.25 4.41
CA VAL A 187 17.10 -9.89 3.88
C VAL A 187 17.54 -8.89 4.96
N ASN A 188 16.99 -9.02 6.16
CA ASN A 188 17.17 -8.05 7.23
C ASN A 188 18.46 -8.30 8.02
N GLU A 189 18.71 -9.54 8.44
CA GLU A 189 19.81 -9.86 9.35
C GLU A 189 21.11 -10.20 8.62
N ILE A 190 21.02 -10.73 7.39
CA ILE A 190 22.19 -11.26 6.68
C ILE A 190 22.69 -10.27 5.62
N THR A 191 21.78 -9.61 4.88
CA THR A 191 22.18 -8.67 3.82
C THR A 191 22.19 -7.20 4.25
N ASN A 192 21.63 -6.83 5.41
CA ASN A 192 21.52 -5.43 5.88
C ASN A 192 20.96 -4.46 4.82
N SER A 193 20.17 -4.97 3.87
CA SER A 193 19.55 -4.15 2.84
C SER A 193 18.42 -3.35 3.49
N LYS A 194 18.59 -2.02 3.56
CA LYS A 194 17.56 -1.12 4.08
C LYS A 194 16.27 -1.27 3.26
N PHE A 195 15.14 -1.45 3.95
CA PHE A 195 13.81 -1.62 3.37
C PHE A 195 13.48 -0.59 2.29
N GLU A 196 12.79 -1.04 1.23
CA GLU A 196 12.12 -0.12 0.33
C GLU A 196 10.94 0.53 1.07
N ILE A 197 10.90 1.86 1.06
CA ILE A 197 9.77 2.62 1.59
C ILE A 197 8.60 2.45 0.59
N GLU A 198 7.63 1.61 0.95
CA GLU A 198 6.33 1.56 0.28
C GLU A 198 5.52 2.78 0.73
N SER A 199 5.58 3.85 -0.04
CA SER A 199 4.69 5.00 0.12
C SER A 199 3.41 4.73 -0.67
N ASP A 200 2.39 4.23 0.01
CA ASP A 200 1.01 4.37 -0.46
C ASP A 200 0.56 5.79 -0.09
N GLU A 201 0.10 6.60 -1.03
CA GLU A 201 -0.22 8.02 -0.77
C GLU A 201 -1.32 8.24 0.29
N ASN A 202 -2.01 7.16 0.67
CA ASN A 202 -3.10 7.13 1.65
C ASN A 202 -2.77 6.38 2.96
N SER A 203 -1.57 5.83 3.13
CA SER A 203 -1.17 5.23 4.41
C SER A 203 0.18 5.80 4.84
N GLU A 204 0.29 6.06 6.14
CA GLU A 204 1.53 6.46 6.81
C GLU A 204 2.71 5.66 6.24
N LEU A 205 3.87 6.30 6.00
CA LEU A 205 5.09 5.61 5.52
C LEU A 205 5.44 4.44 6.46
N MET A 206 4.85 3.27 6.21
CA MET A 206 5.17 2.05 6.92
C MET A 206 6.34 1.43 6.19
N GLN A 207 7.48 1.34 6.89
CA GLN A 207 8.56 0.48 6.45
C GLN A 207 8.08 -0.95 6.58
N LEU A 208 7.59 -1.52 5.48
CA LEU A 208 7.15 -2.90 5.44
C LEU A 208 8.38 -3.82 5.35
N PRO A 209 8.42 -4.91 6.12
CA PRO A 209 9.60 -5.77 6.20
C PRO A 209 9.85 -6.54 4.90
N ILE A 210 8.81 -6.80 4.13
CA ILE A 210 8.86 -7.45 2.81
C ILE A 210 7.92 -6.68 1.88
N SER A 211 8.33 -6.46 0.62
CA SER A 211 7.45 -5.82 -0.35
C SER A 211 6.28 -6.71 -0.76
N ARG A 212 5.14 -6.10 -1.09
CA ARG A 212 3.93 -6.83 -1.49
C ARG A 212 4.16 -7.71 -2.72
N PHE A 213 4.99 -7.25 -3.66
CA PHE A 213 5.41 -8.02 -4.83
C PHE A 213 6.00 -9.38 -4.45
N ILE A 214 6.91 -9.41 -3.46
CA ILE A 214 7.57 -10.64 -3.02
C ILE A 214 6.59 -11.59 -2.33
N ILE A 215 5.64 -11.05 -1.57
CA ILE A 215 4.57 -11.85 -0.95
C ILE A 215 3.75 -12.54 -2.04
N ASN A 216 3.32 -11.79 -3.05
CA ASN A 216 2.51 -12.33 -4.16
C ASN A 216 3.27 -13.39 -4.97
N VAL A 217 4.55 -13.15 -5.29
CA VAL A 217 5.41 -14.14 -5.95
C VAL A 217 5.56 -15.40 -5.09
N CYS A 218 5.75 -15.26 -3.78
CA CYS A 218 5.88 -16.40 -2.87
C CYS A 218 4.60 -17.26 -2.82
N ILE A 219 3.42 -16.62 -2.84
CA ILE A 219 2.13 -17.30 -2.92
C ILE A 219 2.04 -18.13 -4.22
N LEU A 220 2.36 -17.53 -5.38
CA LEU A 220 2.36 -18.24 -6.66
C LEU A 220 3.35 -19.42 -6.68
N LEU A 221 4.59 -19.20 -6.23
CA LEU A 221 5.60 -20.26 -6.18
C LEU A 221 5.22 -21.39 -5.19
N GLY A 222 4.44 -21.06 -4.16
CA GLY A 222 3.90 -22.02 -3.20
C GLY A 222 2.95 -23.05 -3.82
N THR A 223 2.31 -22.72 -4.95
CA THR A 223 1.39 -23.61 -5.68
C THR A 223 2.10 -24.73 -6.44
N PHE A 224 3.43 -24.67 -6.57
CA PHE A 224 4.20 -25.67 -7.31
C PHE A 224 4.24 -27.01 -6.55
N PRO A 225 3.67 -28.10 -7.12
CA PRO A 225 3.38 -29.32 -6.38
C PRO A 225 4.63 -30.11 -5.95
N GLU A 226 5.72 -30.01 -6.71
CA GLU A 226 6.95 -30.78 -6.49
C GLU A 226 8.14 -29.94 -6.01
N ALA A 227 7.97 -28.62 -5.87
CA ALA A 227 9.04 -27.75 -5.41
C ALA A 227 9.29 -27.96 -3.91
N SER A 228 10.54 -28.01 -3.46
CA SER A 228 10.84 -27.96 -2.02
C SER A 228 10.77 -26.53 -1.47
N GLN A 229 10.70 -26.35 -0.15
CA GLN A 229 10.77 -25.00 0.46
C GLN A 229 12.09 -24.29 0.13
N GLU A 230 13.19 -25.05 0.01
CA GLU A 230 14.49 -24.52 -0.42
C GLU A 230 14.46 -24.04 -1.88
N ASP A 231 13.88 -24.83 -2.78
CA ASP A 231 13.76 -24.45 -4.20
C ASP A 231 12.95 -23.15 -4.34
N VAL A 232 11.83 -23.03 -3.61
CA VAL A 232 11.01 -21.81 -3.61
C VAL A 232 11.79 -20.63 -3.02
N LEU A 233 12.54 -20.83 -1.94
CA LEU A 233 13.38 -19.77 -1.36
C LEU A 233 14.43 -19.26 -2.37
N TYR A 234 15.11 -20.17 -3.08
CA TYR A 234 16.12 -19.77 -4.07
C TYR A 234 15.52 -18.98 -5.24
N LEU A 235 14.33 -19.38 -5.70
CA LEU A 235 13.57 -18.64 -6.70
C LEU A 235 13.18 -17.25 -6.16
N LEU A 236 12.67 -17.19 -4.93
CA LEU A 236 12.24 -15.94 -4.30
C LEU A 236 13.39 -14.94 -4.16
N LEU A 237 14.59 -15.40 -3.80
CA LEU A 237 15.79 -14.57 -3.75
C LEU A 237 16.15 -13.98 -5.13
N LYS A 238 16.03 -14.77 -6.20
CA LYS A 238 16.23 -14.28 -7.57
C LYS A 238 15.20 -13.22 -7.95
N PHE A 239 13.92 -13.45 -7.67
CA PHE A 239 12.88 -12.46 -7.95
C PHE A 239 13.04 -11.18 -7.13
N ASN A 240 13.48 -11.29 -5.87
CA ASN A 240 13.83 -10.12 -5.05
C ASN A 240 14.95 -9.30 -5.67
N LYS A 241 16.02 -9.94 -6.13
CA LYS A 241 17.11 -9.24 -6.82
C LYS A 241 16.65 -8.60 -8.13
N LEU A 242 15.83 -9.29 -8.92
CA LEU A 242 15.27 -8.70 -10.14
C LEU A 242 14.45 -7.44 -9.84
N TYR A 243 13.62 -7.50 -8.81
CA TYR A 243 12.76 -6.39 -8.40
C TYR A 243 13.56 -5.21 -7.80
N THR A 244 14.56 -5.49 -6.96
CA THR A 244 15.38 -4.45 -6.32
C THR A 244 16.39 -3.82 -7.27
N CYS A 245 16.91 -4.57 -8.25
CA CYS A 245 17.81 -4.03 -9.28
C CYS A 245 17.06 -3.32 -10.42
N LEU A 246 15.73 -3.42 -10.49
CA LEU A 246 14.94 -2.73 -11.49
C LEU A 246 15.03 -1.21 -11.28
N ASN A 247 15.46 -0.49 -12.31
CA ASN A 247 15.36 0.95 -12.35
C ASN A 247 13.89 1.35 -12.58
N LYS A 248 13.15 1.55 -11.48
CA LYS A 248 11.70 1.84 -11.49
C LYS A 248 11.38 3.14 -12.27
N ASP A 249 12.23 4.16 -12.15
CA ASP A 249 12.04 5.45 -12.85
C ASP A 249 12.18 5.28 -14.37
N GLU A 250 13.19 4.53 -14.82
CA GLU A 250 13.35 4.19 -16.24
C GLU A 250 12.15 3.38 -16.73
N PHE A 251 11.70 2.39 -15.95
CA PHE A 251 10.54 1.57 -16.29
C PHE A 251 9.28 2.42 -16.46
N PHE A 252 8.94 3.29 -15.50
CA PHE A 252 7.78 4.17 -15.58
C PHE A 252 7.87 5.16 -16.74
N TYR A 253 9.07 5.67 -17.04
CA TYR A 253 9.30 6.49 -18.23
C TYR A 253 8.99 5.73 -19.51
N LYS A 254 9.51 4.51 -19.68
CA LYS A 254 9.26 3.68 -20.86
C LYS A 254 7.76 3.36 -21.03
N VAL A 255 7.05 3.05 -19.95
CA VAL A 255 5.59 2.83 -19.98
C VAL A 255 4.87 4.09 -20.44
N SER A 256 5.18 5.24 -19.82
CA SER A 256 4.55 6.53 -20.16
C SER A 256 4.78 6.90 -21.62
N ARG A 257 6.03 6.80 -22.08
CA ARG A 257 6.40 7.14 -23.46
C ARG A 257 5.76 6.19 -24.47
N SER A 258 5.65 4.91 -24.12
CA SER A 258 4.94 3.92 -24.95
C SER A 258 3.46 4.22 -25.07
N LEU A 259 2.81 4.69 -23.99
CA LEU A 259 1.41 5.15 -24.04
C LEU A 259 1.27 6.42 -24.88
N GLU A 260 2.19 7.37 -24.75
CA GLU A 260 2.18 8.61 -25.52
C GLU A 260 2.29 8.38 -27.03
N GLU A 261 3.16 7.45 -27.46
CA GLU A 261 3.33 7.14 -28.88
C GLU A 261 2.29 6.14 -29.40
N GLY A 262 1.99 5.09 -28.65
CA GLY A 262 1.10 4.00 -29.08
C GLY A 262 -0.39 4.26 -28.88
N LEU A 263 -0.76 5.05 -27.87
CA LEU A 263 -2.15 5.35 -27.47
C LEU A 263 -2.32 6.85 -27.19
N ALA A 264 -1.85 7.68 -28.12
CA ALA A 264 -1.76 9.14 -27.98
C ALA A 264 -3.07 9.81 -27.54
N ASP A 265 -4.22 9.38 -28.07
CA ASP A 265 -5.52 9.96 -27.74
C ASP A 265 -5.90 9.73 -26.27
N ILE A 266 -5.68 8.51 -25.75
CA ILE A 266 -5.90 8.20 -24.33
C ILE A 266 -4.90 8.95 -23.46
N PHE A 267 -3.62 8.91 -23.83
CA PHE A 267 -2.57 9.56 -23.05
C PHE A 267 -2.84 11.06 -22.92
N LYS A 268 -3.25 11.71 -24.02
CA LYS A 268 -3.64 13.11 -24.04
C LYS A 268 -4.87 13.38 -23.19
N HIS A 269 -5.91 12.53 -23.27
CA HIS A 269 -7.12 12.66 -22.46
C HIS A 269 -6.80 12.67 -20.96
N ILE A 270 -6.03 11.67 -20.50
CA ILE A 270 -5.57 11.56 -19.11
C ILE A 270 -4.71 12.77 -18.72
N SER A 271 -3.76 13.16 -19.58
CA SER A 271 -2.82 14.24 -19.29
C SER A 271 -3.48 15.61 -19.20
N VAL A 272 -4.48 15.90 -20.06
CA VAL A 272 -5.24 17.17 -20.03
C VAL A 272 -5.99 17.33 -18.70
N GLN A 273 -6.38 16.22 -18.08
CA GLN A 273 -7.06 16.20 -16.79
C GLN A 273 -6.09 16.30 -15.60
N GLY A 274 -4.78 16.30 -15.84
CA GLY A 274 -3.76 16.43 -14.79
C GLY A 274 -3.56 15.16 -13.96
N ILE A 275 -4.00 14.00 -14.44
CA ILE A 275 -3.83 12.72 -13.73
C ILE A 275 -2.39 12.23 -13.88
N ASN A 276 -1.72 11.98 -12.75
CA ASN A 276 -0.38 11.42 -12.72
C ASN A 276 -0.44 9.89 -12.75
N LEU A 277 0.12 9.28 -13.79
CA LEU A 277 0.11 7.82 -13.97
C LEU A 277 1.22 7.09 -13.20
N ASN A 278 2.19 7.80 -12.62
CA ASN A 278 3.28 7.16 -11.87
C ASN A 278 2.77 6.39 -10.64
N SER A 279 1.76 6.92 -9.95
CA SER A 279 1.14 6.22 -8.81
C SER A 279 0.48 4.93 -9.26
N LEU A 280 -0.24 4.95 -10.39
CA LEU A 280 -0.83 3.76 -11.00
C LEU A 280 0.25 2.73 -11.37
N PHE A 281 1.31 3.13 -12.08
CA PHE A 281 2.36 2.20 -12.47
C PHE A 281 3.07 1.58 -11.27
N ARG A 282 3.27 2.36 -10.20
CA ARG A 282 3.82 1.87 -8.95
C ARG A 282 2.88 0.88 -8.27
N SER A 283 1.59 1.19 -8.21
CA SER A 283 0.56 0.30 -7.67
C SER A 283 0.52 -1.03 -8.42
N ILE A 284 0.48 -1.00 -9.76
CA ILE A 284 0.51 -2.20 -10.61
C ILE A 284 1.77 -3.03 -10.36
N LEU A 285 2.94 -2.39 -10.25
CA LEU A 285 4.21 -3.10 -10.04
C LEU A 285 4.27 -3.77 -8.66
N VAL A 286 3.77 -3.10 -7.61
CA VAL A 286 3.75 -3.60 -6.23
C VAL A 286 2.70 -4.70 -6.04
N GLN A 287 1.52 -4.53 -6.65
CA GLN A 287 0.41 -5.47 -6.57
C GLN A 287 0.46 -6.56 -7.65
N LEU A 288 1.51 -6.58 -8.49
CA LEU A 288 1.66 -7.60 -9.53
C LEU A 288 1.53 -8.99 -8.90
N PHE A 289 0.83 -9.89 -9.59
CA PHE A 289 0.51 -11.24 -9.11
C PHE A 289 -0.46 -11.33 -7.92
N SER A 290 -1.11 -10.23 -7.55
CA SER A 290 -2.18 -10.27 -6.55
C SER A 290 -3.41 -11.00 -7.10
N SER A 291 -3.95 -11.93 -6.30
CA SER A 291 -5.21 -12.62 -6.59
C SER A 291 -6.42 -11.68 -6.60
N GLU A 292 -6.28 -10.46 -6.07
CA GLU A 292 -7.32 -9.43 -6.12
C GLU A 292 -7.42 -8.79 -7.52
N LEU A 293 -6.34 -8.82 -8.30
CA LEU A 293 -6.24 -8.17 -9.61
C LEU A 293 -6.41 -9.15 -10.77
N LEU A 294 -5.81 -10.33 -10.66
CA LEU A 294 -5.72 -11.29 -11.76
C LEU A 294 -5.99 -12.71 -11.27
N ASP A 295 -6.55 -13.53 -12.15
CA ASP A 295 -6.72 -14.97 -11.89
C ASP A 295 -5.36 -15.65 -11.72
N GLU A 296 -5.31 -16.72 -10.93
CA GLU A 296 -4.07 -17.44 -10.60
C GLU A 296 -3.42 -18.00 -11.88
N GLU A 297 -4.21 -18.54 -12.81
CA GLU A 297 -3.69 -19.05 -14.07
C GLU A 297 -3.05 -17.92 -14.89
N VAL A 298 -3.72 -16.76 -15.01
CA VAL A 298 -3.15 -15.59 -15.68
C VAL A 298 -1.86 -15.14 -15.02
N CYS A 299 -1.84 -15.07 -13.68
CA CYS A 299 -0.65 -14.72 -12.90
C CYS A 299 0.53 -15.66 -13.16
N LEU A 300 0.29 -16.97 -13.21
CA LEU A 300 1.32 -17.98 -13.51
C LEU A 300 1.89 -17.80 -14.92
N ARG A 301 1.04 -17.47 -15.89
CA ARG A 301 1.44 -17.26 -17.28
C ARG A 301 2.20 -15.95 -17.46
N VAL A 302 1.78 -14.88 -16.80
CA VAL A 302 2.55 -13.62 -16.72
C VAL A 302 3.91 -13.89 -16.08
N LEU A 303 3.96 -14.69 -15.02
CA LEU A 303 5.22 -15.07 -14.37
C LEU A 303 6.11 -15.90 -15.31
N ASP A 304 5.56 -16.79 -16.13
CA ASP A 304 6.31 -17.52 -17.15
C ASP A 304 7.02 -16.52 -18.08
N PHE A 305 6.29 -15.53 -18.62
CA PHE A 305 6.89 -14.50 -19.48
C PHE A 305 7.89 -13.60 -18.75
N VAL A 306 7.65 -13.22 -17.48
CA VAL A 306 8.63 -12.44 -16.69
C VAL A 306 9.94 -13.21 -16.49
N VAL A 307 9.91 -14.54 -16.43
CA VAL A 307 11.13 -15.35 -16.36
C VAL A 307 11.90 -15.37 -17.69
N PHE A 308 11.24 -15.25 -18.84
CA PHE A 308 11.93 -15.27 -20.13
C PHE A 308 12.26 -13.89 -20.68
N GLU A 309 11.40 -12.90 -20.47
CA GLU A 309 11.46 -11.56 -21.05
C GLU A 309 11.63 -10.46 -20.00
N GLY A 310 11.50 -10.77 -18.71
CA GLY A 310 11.67 -9.80 -17.64
C GLY A 310 10.50 -8.82 -17.50
N PHE A 311 10.78 -7.66 -16.88
CA PHE A 311 9.77 -6.62 -16.63
C PHE A 311 9.30 -5.93 -17.92
N ASP A 312 10.01 -6.07 -19.04
CA ASP A 312 9.56 -5.56 -20.33
C ASP A 312 8.22 -6.19 -20.77
N PHE A 313 7.94 -7.44 -20.38
CA PHE A 313 6.63 -8.05 -20.59
C PHE A 313 5.53 -7.40 -19.74
N VAL A 314 5.86 -6.97 -18.52
CA VAL A 314 4.92 -6.22 -17.65
C VAL A 314 4.57 -4.88 -18.28
N LEU A 315 5.53 -4.20 -18.91
CA LEU A 315 5.27 -2.98 -19.67
C LEU A 315 4.26 -3.24 -20.80
N ARG A 316 4.46 -4.29 -21.61
CA ARG A 316 3.50 -4.67 -22.67
C ARG A 316 2.12 -4.99 -22.10
N SER A 317 2.08 -5.67 -20.97
CA SER A 317 0.84 -5.98 -20.26
C SER A 317 0.11 -4.71 -19.85
N ILE A 318 0.81 -3.69 -19.34
CA ILE A 318 0.21 -2.39 -19.01
C ILE A 318 -0.36 -1.72 -20.27
N LEU A 319 0.39 -1.69 -21.39
CA LEU A 319 -0.11 -1.12 -22.65
C LEU A 319 -1.39 -1.81 -23.13
N TYR A 320 -1.41 -3.14 -23.03
CA TYR A 320 -2.57 -3.95 -23.35
C TYR A 320 -3.78 -3.59 -22.47
N LEU A 321 -3.61 -3.40 -21.15
CA LEU A 321 -4.69 -2.96 -20.25
C LEU A 321 -5.29 -1.62 -20.67
N PHE A 322 -4.44 -0.65 -21.05
CA PHE A 322 -4.91 0.65 -21.56
C PHE A 322 -5.66 0.51 -22.89
N ARG A 323 -5.19 -0.36 -23.79
CA ARG A 323 -5.85 -0.61 -25.07
C ARG A 323 -7.21 -1.27 -24.90
N LYS A 324 -7.33 -2.24 -24.00
CA LYS A 324 -8.62 -2.91 -23.72
C LYS A 324 -9.63 -2.01 -23.04
N ASN A 325 -9.17 -1.08 -22.20
CA ASN A 325 -10.03 -0.13 -21.51
C ASN A 325 -10.20 1.19 -22.27
N LEU A 326 -9.82 1.28 -23.55
CA LEU A 326 -9.79 2.53 -24.32
C LEU A 326 -11.13 3.28 -24.29
N GLU A 327 -12.22 2.58 -24.62
CA GLU A 327 -13.56 3.20 -24.70
C GLU A 327 -13.98 3.76 -23.34
N LYS A 328 -13.83 2.95 -22.28
CA LYS A 328 -14.19 3.33 -20.92
C LYS A 328 -13.35 4.49 -20.38
N ILE A 329 -12.06 4.54 -20.71
CA ILE A 329 -11.19 5.67 -20.31
C ILE A 329 -11.64 6.96 -20.98
N GLN A 330 -12.03 6.91 -22.26
CA GLN A 330 -12.48 8.09 -22.99
C GLN A 330 -13.85 8.61 -22.53
N GLU A 331 -14.69 7.74 -21.98
CA GLU A 331 -16.00 8.11 -21.42
C GLU A 331 -15.90 8.80 -20.05
N LEU A 332 -14.82 8.58 -19.30
CA LEU A 332 -14.66 9.05 -17.93
C LEU A 332 -13.81 10.33 -17.85
N ASP A 333 -14.17 11.21 -16.91
CA ASP A 333 -13.48 12.48 -16.66
C ASP A 333 -13.18 12.68 -15.16
N GLY A 334 -12.11 13.42 -14.88
CA GLY A 334 -11.67 13.88 -13.56
C GLY A 334 -11.50 12.75 -12.55
N ASP A 335 -12.13 12.93 -11.38
CA ASP A 335 -12.05 11.98 -10.28
C ASP A 335 -12.61 10.60 -10.62
N ALA A 336 -13.59 10.51 -11.53
CA ALA A 336 -14.16 9.23 -11.93
C ALA A 336 -13.14 8.41 -12.75
N LEU A 337 -12.38 9.07 -13.62
CA LEU A 337 -11.29 8.43 -14.35
C LEU A 337 -10.16 8.01 -13.41
N LEU A 338 -9.77 8.88 -12.46
CA LEU A 338 -8.75 8.57 -11.47
C LEU A 338 -9.15 7.38 -10.57
N GLN A 339 -10.42 7.32 -10.16
CA GLN A 339 -10.95 6.20 -9.38
C GLN A 339 -10.97 4.92 -10.19
N PHE A 340 -11.39 4.97 -11.46
CA PHE A 340 -11.38 3.80 -12.34
C PHE A 340 -9.96 3.27 -12.55
N LEU A 341 -9.00 4.13 -12.89
CA LEU A 341 -7.61 3.72 -13.13
C LEU A 341 -6.99 3.04 -11.90
N ASN A 342 -7.29 3.53 -10.69
CA ASN A 342 -6.79 2.93 -9.44
C ASN A 342 -7.65 1.78 -8.91
N SER A 343 -8.77 1.45 -9.58
CA SER A 343 -9.65 0.36 -9.16
C SER A 343 -9.14 -0.99 -9.67
N PRO A 344 -9.45 -2.10 -8.98
CA PRO A 344 -9.15 -3.44 -9.50
C PRO A 344 -9.85 -3.73 -10.83
N GLU A 345 -10.96 -3.04 -11.11
CA GLU A 345 -11.73 -3.18 -12.36
C GLU A 345 -10.88 -2.86 -13.59
N PHE A 346 -9.89 -1.96 -13.48
CA PHE A 346 -8.97 -1.65 -14.59
C PHE A 346 -8.14 -2.86 -15.03
N CYS A 347 -7.76 -3.72 -14.08
CA CYS A 347 -6.96 -4.92 -14.33
C CYS A 347 -7.81 -6.15 -14.70
N GLN A 348 -9.12 -6.12 -14.40
CA GLN A 348 -10.07 -7.22 -14.65
C GLN A 348 -10.56 -7.25 -16.10
N VAL A 349 -9.62 -7.40 -17.04
CA VAL A 349 -9.91 -7.59 -18.47
C VAL A 349 -9.63 -9.04 -18.89
N GLU A 350 -10.31 -9.50 -19.93
CA GLU A 350 -9.97 -10.79 -20.56
C GLU A 350 -8.55 -10.71 -21.13
N PHE A 351 -7.66 -11.56 -20.63
CA PHE A 351 -6.24 -11.48 -20.92
C PHE A 351 -5.86 -12.37 -22.11
N ASP A 352 -5.62 -11.77 -23.28
CA ASP A 352 -5.09 -12.47 -24.45
C ASP A 352 -3.58 -12.23 -24.59
N PHE A 353 -2.79 -13.23 -24.21
CA PHE A 353 -1.34 -13.19 -24.29
C PHE A 353 -0.81 -12.95 -25.72
N LYS A 354 -1.54 -13.34 -26.77
CA LYS A 354 -1.12 -13.07 -28.15
C LYS A 354 -1.24 -11.60 -28.50
N GLU A 355 -2.29 -10.94 -28.02
CA GLU A 355 -2.46 -9.51 -28.21
C GLU A 355 -1.44 -8.71 -27.37
N VAL A 356 -1.09 -9.19 -26.17
CA VAL A 356 0.00 -8.58 -25.36
C VAL A 356 1.35 -8.68 -26.09
N LEU A 357 1.66 -9.83 -26.69
CA LEU A 357 2.90 -10.01 -27.46
C LEU A 357 2.93 -9.18 -28.76
N ALA A 358 1.76 -8.81 -29.29
CA ALA A 358 1.67 -7.93 -30.45
C ALA A 358 2.02 -6.46 -30.12
N GLU A 359 2.12 -6.09 -28.84
CA GLU A 359 2.64 -4.79 -28.44
C GLU A 359 4.16 -4.72 -28.64
N GLU A 360 4.62 -3.91 -29.60
CA GLU A 360 6.04 -3.74 -29.95
C GLU A 360 6.54 -2.31 -29.63
N PRO A 361 6.60 -1.90 -28.35
CA PRO A 361 7.13 -0.59 -27.98
C PRO A 361 8.63 -0.45 -28.26
N SER A 362 9.09 0.73 -28.68
CA SER A 362 10.50 1.02 -28.99
C SER A 362 11.38 1.16 -27.73
N LEU A 363 11.53 0.08 -26.97
CA LEU A 363 12.17 0.06 -25.65
C LEU A 363 13.57 0.70 -25.62
N ILE A 364 14.42 0.36 -26.59
CA ILE A 364 15.80 0.86 -26.65
C ILE A 364 15.84 2.38 -26.86
N GLN A 365 14.94 2.89 -27.71
CA GLN A 365 14.85 4.32 -27.98
C GLN A 365 14.47 5.07 -26.70
N TYR A 366 13.43 4.62 -26.01
CA TYR A 366 12.95 5.26 -24.79
C TYR A 366 13.96 5.16 -23.64
N GLU A 367 14.68 4.04 -23.53
CA GLU A 367 15.77 3.89 -22.56
C GLU A 367 16.91 4.89 -22.84
N ASN A 368 17.34 5.00 -24.10
CA ASN A 368 18.35 5.97 -24.50
C ASN A 368 17.90 7.40 -24.24
N GLU A 369 16.64 7.74 -24.55
CA GLU A 369 16.05 9.04 -24.24
C GLU A 369 16.08 9.32 -22.74
N PHE A 370 15.67 8.37 -21.90
CA PHE A 370 15.69 8.52 -20.44
C PHE A 370 17.10 8.82 -19.93
N TYR A 371 18.10 8.05 -20.35
CA TYR A 371 19.49 8.26 -19.92
C TYR A 371 20.09 9.55 -20.49
N LEU A 372 19.73 9.96 -21.71
CA LEU A 372 20.14 11.24 -22.29
C LEU A 372 19.53 12.42 -21.52
N ILE A 373 18.23 12.35 -21.21
CA ILE A 373 17.54 13.37 -20.41
C ILE A 373 18.19 13.47 -19.02
N ASN A 374 18.44 12.33 -18.37
CA ASN A 374 19.06 12.31 -17.04
C ASN A 374 20.53 12.77 -17.06
N ALA A 375 21.30 12.43 -18.09
CA ALA A 375 22.66 12.93 -18.24
C ALA A 375 22.68 14.44 -18.48
N ASN A 376 21.79 14.95 -19.32
CA ASN A 376 21.68 16.38 -19.63
C ASN A 376 21.12 17.18 -18.44
N SER A 377 20.16 16.63 -17.69
CA SER A 377 19.61 17.23 -16.48
C SER A 377 20.63 17.25 -15.35
N MET A 378 21.44 16.19 -15.19
CA MET A 378 22.55 16.17 -14.23
C MET A 378 23.68 17.15 -14.62
N SER A 379 23.92 17.35 -15.92
CA SER A 379 24.99 18.24 -16.41
C SER A 379 24.62 19.73 -16.35
N ASN A 380 23.38 20.12 -16.65
CA ASN A 380 22.96 21.53 -16.63
C ASN A 380 22.27 21.94 -15.33
N ASN A 381 21.68 21.00 -14.59
CA ASN A 381 20.70 21.30 -13.56
C ASN A 381 21.07 20.79 -12.16
N SER A 382 22.29 20.36 -11.87
CA SER A 382 22.63 19.81 -10.54
C SER A 382 22.22 20.74 -9.38
N ASN A 383 22.36 22.06 -9.56
CA ASN A 383 21.96 23.03 -8.55
C ASN A 383 20.44 23.32 -8.57
N GLU A 384 19.81 23.41 -9.74
CA GLU A 384 18.37 23.66 -9.83
C GLU A 384 17.53 22.46 -9.42
N LEU A 385 17.93 21.23 -9.77
CA LEU A 385 17.29 19.98 -9.35
C LEU A 385 17.47 19.74 -7.85
N THR A 386 18.62 20.06 -7.28
CA THR A 386 18.81 20.01 -5.82
C THR A 386 17.91 21.03 -5.14
N ASN A 387 17.86 22.27 -5.64
CA ASN A 387 16.97 23.30 -5.11
C ASN A 387 15.48 22.92 -5.26
N LEU A 388 15.06 22.39 -6.41
CA LEU A 388 13.68 21.96 -6.63
C LEU A 388 13.32 20.74 -5.79
N LYS A 389 14.26 19.83 -5.56
CA LYS A 389 14.06 18.69 -4.67
C LYS A 389 13.92 19.15 -3.22
N GLU A 390 14.77 20.06 -2.75
CA GLU A 390 14.63 20.68 -1.43
C GLU A 390 13.30 21.43 -1.27
N VAL A 391 12.90 22.20 -2.29
CA VAL A 391 11.61 22.90 -2.31
C VAL A 391 10.44 21.91 -2.35
N ASN A 392 10.54 20.82 -3.10
CA ASN A 392 9.52 19.78 -3.15
C ASN A 392 9.41 19.06 -1.79
N ASP A 393 10.53 18.68 -1.18
CA ASP A 393 10.57 18.11 0.17
C ASP A 393 9.94 19.08 1.20
N GLU A 394 10.22 20.39 1.09
CA GLU A 394 9.58 21.43 1.92
C GLU A 394 8.07 21.54 1.65
N LEU A 395 7.65 21.46 0.38
CA LEU A 395 6.24 21.48 0.00
C LEU A 395 5.51 20.23 0.48
N VAL A 396 6.11 19.04 0.43
CA VAL A 396 5.57 17.80 0.96
C VAL A 396 5.39 17.90 2.47
N VAL A 397 6.39 18.44 3.19
CA VAL A 397 6.26 18.72 4.63
C VAL A 397 5.10 19.70 4.89
N LYS A 398 4.98 20.78 4.11
CA LYS A 398 3.87 21.74 4.24
C LYS A 398 2.51 21.12 3.93
N ILE A 399 2.41 20.25 2.92
CA ILE A 399 1.19 19.53 2.57
C ILE A 399 0.80 18.61 3.72
N ASN A 400 1.75 17.87 4.30
CA ASN A 400 1.49 17.01 5.45
C ASN A 400 1.05 17.80 6.68
N ASP A 401 1.65 18.96 6.94
CA ASP A 401 1.21 19.88 7.99
C ASP A 401 -0.20 20.44 7.73
N LEU A 402 -0.52 20.76 6.47
CA LEU A 402 -1.86 21.20 6.08
C LEU A 402 -2.90 20.08 6.22
N LYS A 403 -2.57 18.85 5.83
CA LYS A 403 -3.41 17.67 6.05
C LYS A 403 -3.70 17.48 7.54
N ARG A 404 -2.68 17.51 8.39
CA ARG A 404 -2.84 17.47 9.85
C ARG A 404 -3.74 18.59 10.39
N LYS A 405 -3.61 19.80 9.84
CA LYS A 405 -4.50 20.93 10.20
C LYS A 405 -5.93 20.70 9.74
N ILE A 406 -6.14 20.14 8.54
CA ILE A 406 -7.47 19.77 8.02
C ILE A 406 -8.10 18.70 8.90
N ASP A 407 -7.37 17.64 9.25
CA ASP A 407 -7.87 16.58 10.12
C ASP A 407 -8.26 17.13 11.50
N SER A 408 -7.43 18.02 12.06
CA SER A 408 -7.74 18.71 13.32
C SER A 408 -8.96 19.64 13.20
N LEU A 409 -9.11 20.34 12.06
CA LEU A 409 -10.27 21.18 11.76
C LEU A 409 -11.54 20.34 11.58
N GLN A 410 -11.43 19.19 10.95
CA GLN A 410 -12.55 18.29 10.73
C GLN A 410 -13.01 17.65 12.05
N ALA A 411 -12.08 17.25 12.91
CA ALA A 411 -12.37 16.78 14.26
C ALA A 411 -13.07 17.87 15.10
N THR A 412 -12.55 19.10 15.10
CA THR A 412 -13.17 20.23 15.81
C THR A 412 -14.52 20.63 15.21
N HIS A 413 -14.70 20.58 13.90
CA HIS A 413 -15.99 20.82 13.27
C HIS A 413 -17.02 19.76 13.66
N SER A 414 -16.63 18.48 13.72
CA SER A 414 -17.50 17.40 14.21
C SER A 414 -17.89 17.65 15.67
N GLU A 415 -16.94 18.01 16.53
CA GLU A 415 -17.21 18.30 17.94
C GLU A 415 -18.15 19.51 18.12
N ILE A 416 -17.96 20.58 17.34
CA ILE A 416 -18.86 21.75 17.35
C ILE A 416 -20.25 21.37 16.87
N SER A 417 -20.36 20.52 15.85
CA SER A 417 -21.64 20.03 15.34
C SER A 417 -22.39 19.25 16.41
N ASP A 418 -21.71 18.32 17.09
CA ASP A 418 -22.28 17.52 18.18
C ASP A 418 -22.71 18.40 19.36
N GLN A 419 -21.88 19.39 19.73
CA GLN A 419 -22.23 20.38 20.76
C GLN A 419 -23.45 21.23 20.35
N SER A 420 -23.53 21.65 19.08
CA SER A 420 -24.66 22.42 18.56
C SER A 420 -25.96 21.62 18.61
N GLU A 421 -25.91 20.33 18.27
CA GLU A 421 -27.07 19.45 18.36
C GLU A 421 -27.52 19.28 19.82
N GLN A 422 -26.57 19.06 20.73
CA GLN A 422 -26.85 18.97 22.17
C GLN A 422 -27.46 20.27 22.72
N TYR A 423 -26.91 21.44 22.39
CA TYR A 423 -27.46 22.72 22.82
C TYR A 423 -28.86 22.98 22.27
N THR A 424 -29.12 22.60 21.02
CA THR A 424 -30.45 22.74 20.42
C THR A 424 -31.47 21.88 21.16
N LYS A 425 -31.07 20.66 21.55
CA LYS A 425 -31.89 19.76 22.35
C LYS A 425 -32.15 20.32 23.75
N ASP A 426 -31.11 20.74 24.47
CA ASP A 426 -31.23 21.32 25.81
C ASP A 426 -32.11 22.58 25.81
N LEU A 427 -31.99 23.43 24.78
CA LEU A 427 -32.80 24.63 24.63
C LEU A 427 -34.28 24.28 24.39
N SER A 428 -34.55 23.27 23.58
CA SER A 428 -35.93 22.78 23.36
C SER A 428 -36.55 22.19 24.64
N GLU A 429 -35.77 21.45 25.43
CA GLU A 429 -36.22 20.89 26.71
C GLU A 429 -36.51 22.01 27.72
N ALA A 430 -35.63 23.01 27.81
CA ALA A 430 -35.82 24.18 28.66
C ALA A 430 -37.03 25.02 28.25
N GLU A 431 -37.29 25.20 26.95
CA GLU A 431 -38.49 25.88 26.46
C GLU A 431 -39.77 25.14 26.87
N ILE A 432 -39.79 23.82 26.74
CA ILE A 432 -40.92 22.98 27.16
C ILE A 432 -41.13 23.09 28.68
N GLU A 433 -40.06 23.07 29.47
CA GLU A 433 -40.16 23.22 30.93
C GLU A 433 -40.66 24.61 31.33
N ASN A 434 -40.16 25.66 30.68
CA ASN A 434 -40.59 27.03 30.93
C ASN A 434 -42.08 27.22 30.61
N GLN A 435 -42.55 26.65 29.49
CA GLN A 435 -43.98 26.65 29.18
C GLN A 435 -44.82 25.90 30.23
N LYS A 436 -44.32 24.78 30.79
CA LYS A 436 -45.00 24.06 31.88
C LYS A 436 -45.04 24.89 33.15
N LEU A 437 -43.95 25.57 33.50
CA LEU A 437 -43.87 26.44 34.68
C LEU A 437 -44.79 27.64 34.56
N LEU A 438 -44.86 28.29 33.39
CA LEU A 438 -45.78 29.39 33.13
C LEU A 438 -47.25 28.96 33.27
N LYS A 439 -47.61 27.78 32.75
CA LYS A 439 -48.95 27.21 32.96
C LYS A 439 -49.25 26.98 34.43
N ARG A 440 -48.31 26.38 35.16
CA ARG A 440 -48.46 26.10 36.59
C ARG A 440 -48.54 27.39 37.42
N GLN A 441 -47.79 28.42 37.05
CA GLN A 441 -47.86 29.75 37.66
C GLN A 441 -49.25 30.36 37.45
N ALA A 442 -49.79 30.29 36.23
CA ALA A 442 -51.14 30.77 35.95
C ALA A 442 -52.20 30.02 36.77
N GLU A 443 -52.13 28.69 36.85
CA GLU A 443 -53.03 27.86 37.66
C GLU A 443 -52.95 28.21 39.16
N LEU A 444 -51.73 28.42 39.69
CA LEU A 444 -51.51 28.81 41.07
C LEU A 444 -52.07 30.21 41.35
N GLN A 445 -51.89 31.14 40.41
CA GLN A 445 -52.40 32.50 40.53
C GLN A 445 -53.93 32.53 40.52
N GLU A 446 -54.57 31.73 39.66
CA GLU A 446 -56.03 31.55 39.64
C GLU A 446 -56.54 30.94 40.96
N LYS A 447 -55.88 29.88 41.45
CA LYS A 447 -56.22 29.28 42.76
C LYS A 447 -56.08 30.27 43.90
N TYR A 448 -55.03 31.09 43.90
CA TYR A 448 -54.83 32.11 44.92
C TYR A 448 -55.93 33.17 44.89
N GLN A 449 -56.27 33.69 43.69
CA GLN A 449 -57.37 34.64 43.52
C GLN A 449 -58.71 34.08 44.01
N ASN A 450 -59.00 32.81 43.69
CA ASN A 450 -60.20 32.12 44.14
C ASN A 450 -60.24 31.97 45.67
N LEU A 451 -59.12 31.65 46.32
CA LEU A 451 -59.02 31.59 47.78
C LEU A 451 -59.27 32.96 48.41
N THR A 452 -58.64 34.02 47.89
CA THR A 452 -58.81 35.39 48.41
C THR A 452 -60.25 35.87 48.25
N MET A 453 -60.92 35.56 47.13
CA MET A 453 -62.34 35.85 46.96
C MET A 453 -63.22 35.08 47.94
N ALA A 454 -62.93 33.80 48.19
CA ALA A 454 -63.66 32.99 49.18
C ALA A 454 -63.49 33.51 50.61
N GLU A 455 -62.28 33.96 50.98
CA GLU A 455 -62.00 34.59 52.27
C GLU A 455 -62.71 35.94 52.42
N ASN A 456 -62.69 36.78 51.38
CA ASN A 456 -63.43 38.04 51.36
C ASN A 456 -64.95 37.83 51.47
N LEU A 457 -65.50 36.80 50.84
CA LEU A 457 -66.91 36.43 50.96
C LEU A 457 -67.25 36.03 52.41
N SER A 458 -66.40 35.21 53.04
CA SER A 458 -66.55 34.79 54.45
C SER A 458 -66.54 35.98 55.42
N ASN A 459 -65.60 36.92 55.22
CA ASN A 459 -65.52 38.14 56.03
C ASN A 459 -66.75 39.03 55.84
N THR A 460 -67.27 39.15 54.61
CA THR A 460 -68.49 39.91 54.31
C THR A 460 -69.72 39.29 54.99
N ILE A 461 -69.82 37.95 55.00
CA ILE A 461 -70.91 37.24 55.68
C ILE A 461 -70.84 37.48 57.19
N LYS A 462 -69.65 37.41 57.80
CA LYS A 462 -69.46 37.71 59.23
C LYS A 462 -69.83 39.15 59.57
N ALA A 463 -69.38 40.13 58.77
CA ALA A 463 -69.71 41.53 58.97
C ALA A 463 -71.24 41.76 58.90
N ASN A 464 -71.93 41.12 57.95
CA ASN A 464 -73.40 41.17 57.87
C ASN A 464 -74.10 40.55 59.09
N GLN A 465 -73.57 39.45 59.64
CA GLN A 465 -74.10 38.86 60.88
C GLN A 465 -73.91 39.81 62.06
N GLU A 466 -72.74 40.43 62.20
CA GLU A 466 -72.48 41.43 63.25
C GLU A 466 -73.37 42.67 63.10
N PHE A 467 -73.60 43.14 61.87
CA PHE A 467 -74.54 44.24 61.62
C PHE A 467 -75.98 43.85 61.95
N SER A 468 -76.41 42.63 61.61
CA SER A 468 -77.73 42.13 61.99
C SER A 468 -77.90 42.06 63.50
N GLN A 469 -76.86 41.65 64.23
CA GLN A 469 -76.88 41.57 65.68
C GLN A 469 -76.91 42.96 66.33
N ARG A 470 -76.12 43.91 65.82
CA ARG A 470 -76.20 45.32 66.23
C ARG A 470 -77.56 45.94 65.95
N ASN A 471 -78.17 45.64 64.80
CA ASN A 471 -79.51 46.13 64.49
C ASN A 471 -80.53 45.58 65.48
N PHE A 472 -80.45 44.30 65.85
CA PHE A 472 -81.30 43.71 66.89
C PHE A 472 -81.09 44.37 68.26
N GLU A 473 -79.84 44.65 68.65
CA GLU A 473 -79.52 45.37 69.89
C GLU A 473 -80.06 46.81 69.87
N LEU A 474 -79.92 47.52 68.75
CA LEU A 474 -80.46 48.87 68.59
C LEU A 474 -81.99 48.87 68.62
N GLU A 475 -82.66 47.90 68.01
CA GLU A 475 -84.11 47.71 68.12
C GLU A 475 -84.52 47.46 69.58
N SER A 476 -83.77 46.64 70.32
CA SER A 476 -84.02 46.43 71.74
C SER A 476 -83.80 47.70 72.57
N GLN A 477 -82.80 48.51 72.25
CA GLN A 477 -82.54 49.79 72.91
C GLN A 477 -83.65 50.81 72.62
N ILE A 478 -84.12 50.88 71.37
CA ILE A 478 -85.27 51.71 70.97
C ILE A 478 -86.51 51.29 71.75
N LYS A 479 -86.77 49.98 71.87
CA LYS A 479 -87.90 49.46 72.65
C LYS A 479 -87.78 49.79 74.13
N ASN A 480 -86.59 49.72 74.71
CA ASN A 480 -86.35 50.11 76.10
C ASN A 480 -86.51 51.63 76.31
N LEU A 481 -86.08 52.46 75.35
CA LEU A 481 -86.31 53.91 75.37
C LEU A 481 -87.80 54.24 75.24
N GLN A 482 -88.54 53.55 74.37
CA GLN A 482 -89.99 53.69 74.27
C GLN A 482 -90.68 53.37 75.61
N ASN A 483 -90.34 52.24 76.23
CA ASN A 483 -90.85 51.88 77.56
C ASN A 483 -90.48 52.92 78.63
N SER A 484 -89.27 53.47 78.60
CA SER A 484 -88.84 54.52 79.53
C SER A 484 -89.58 55.84 79.33
N ILE A 485 -89.88 56.20 78.07
CA ILE A 485 -90.72 57.37 77.74
C ILE A 485 -92.15 57.16 78.24
N GLU A 486 -92.73 55.97 78.06
CA GLU A 486 -94.04 55.62 78.60
C GLU A 486 -94.07 55.70 80.14
N GLU A 487 -93.06 55.17 80.83
CA GLU A 487 -92.94 55.30 82.29
C GLU A 487 -92.78 56.75 82.75
N LYS A 488 -92.00 57.57 82.04
CA LYS A 488 -91.85 59.00 82.36
C LYS A 488 -93.14 59.77 82.11
N ASN A 489 -93.88 59.47 81.04
CA ASN A 489 -95.20 60.04 80.80
C ASN A 489 -96.20 59.63 81.89
N ALA A 490 -96.18 58.36 82.34
CA ALA A 490 -97.00 57.88 83.44
C ALA A 490 -96.64 58.53 84.80
N LYS A 491 -95.37 58.84 85.04
CA LYS A 491 -94.91 59.58 86.23
C LYS A 491 -95.28 61.07 86.18
N LEU A 492 -95.22 61.72 85.02
CA LEU A 492 -95.70 63.09 84.82
C LEU A 492 -97.21 63.21 85.08
N ALA A 493 -98.01 62.21 84.69
CA ALA A 493 -99.44 62.16 84.97
C ALA A 493 -99.78 62.04 86.48
N LYS A 494 -98.87 61.48 87.31
CA LYS A 494 -99.06 61.37 88.77
C LYS A 494 -98.60 62.61 89.55
N VAL A 495 -97.80 63.49 88.96
CA VAL A 495 -97.30 64.72 89.60
C VAL A 495 -98.23 65.93 89.35
N GLN A 496 -99.18 65.82 88.42
CA GLN A 496 -100.17 66.87 88.14
C GLN A 496 -101.49 66.75 88.96
N GLN A 497 -101.58 65.84 89.94
CA GLN A 497 -102.76 65.67 90.81
C GLN A 497 -102.44 65.57 92.31
N SER A 498 -101.45 66.31 92.82
CA SER A 498 -101.22 66.46 94.26
C SER A 498 -100.92 67.90 94.64
#